data_AF-A0A7S0XWM2-F1
#
_entry.id   AF-A0A7S0XWM2-F1
#
_cell.length_a   1.000
_cell.length_b   1.000
_cell.length_c   1.000
_cell.angle_alpha   90.00
_cell.angle_beta   90.00
_cell.angle_gamma   90.00
#
_symmetry.space_group_name_H-M   'P 1'
#
loop_
_entity.id
_entity.type
_entity.pdbx_description
1 polymer ?
#
loop_
_entity_poly.entity_id
_entity_poly.type
_entity_poly.pdbx_seq_one_letter_code
_entity_poly.pdbx_strand_id
1 'polypeptide(L)'
;NQECRQVFLTRLLSGIAGILRTRQGLSEEVNFHEFCRLLSRVKSNFQLSEMVKSDVYPDLLSLVATFTVESFRSCPFASNSLYYLLQLWSRMVTSVAYLKGDGESHLDRYVPDVTQTYIMSKLQSARASLQANPSEDPLENEEQLVDQLDSASPLCRYQYDRMAEFLLSLFDPLVTQLQSLAGQGTAMPAQIEVLE
;
A
#
# COMPACT_ATOMS: atom_id res chain seq x y z
N ASN A 1 22.80 22.08 -13.79
CA ASN A 1 21.80 23.07 -14.23
C ASN A 1 20.46 22.70 -13.59
N GLN A 2 20.09 23.35 -12.48
CA GLN A 2 18.98 22.95 -11.60
C GLN A 2 17.60 23.26 -12.21
N GLU A 3 17.50 24.30 -13.03
CA GLU A 3 16.29 24.63 -13.78
C GLU A 3 15.93 23.55 -14.81
N CYS A 4 16.92 23.05 -15.56
CA CYS A 4 16.69 21.96 -16.52
C CYS A 4 16.18 20.68 -15.82
N ARG A 5 16.65 20.40 -14.60
CA ARG A 5 16.19 19.26 -13.81
C ARG A 5 14.73 19.44 -13.40
N GLN A 6 14.32 20.64 -12.97
CA GLN A 6 12.92 20.88 -12.60
C GLN A 6 12.01 20.80 -13.83
N VAL A 7 12.38 21.44 -14.95
CA VAL A 7 11.58 21.37 -16.18
C VAL A 7 11.41 19.92 -16.66
N PHE A 8 12.46 19.09 -16.56
CA PHE A 8 12.38 17.67 -16.86
C PHE A 8 11.43 16.94 -15.91
N LEU A 9 11.56 17.15 -14.60
CA LEU A 9 10.71 16.52 -13.59
C LEU A 9 9.24 16.88 -13.83
N THR A 10 8.89 18.15 -13.99
CA THR A 10 7.51 18.57 -14.28
C THR A 10 6.96 17.88 -15.53
N ARG A 11 7.74 17.78 -16.62
CA ARG A 11 7.30 17.06 -17.84
C ARG A 11 7.07 15.57 -17.58
N LEU A 12 7.93 14.93 -16.80
CA LEU A 12 7.80 13.53 -16.42
C LEU A 12 6.54 13.31 -15.56
N LEU A 13 6.33 14.14 -14.54
CA LEU A 13 5.15 14.08 -13.67
C LEU A 13 3.86 14.29 -14.47
N SER A 14 3.84 15.24 -15.40
CA SER A 14 2.72 15.46 -16.33
C SER A 14 2.42 14.25 -17.21
N GLY A 15 3.45 13.58 -17.73
CA GLY A 15 3.28 12.36 -18.52
C GLY A 15 2.65 11.23 -17.71
N ILE A 16 3.13 11.01 -16.49
CA ILE A 16 2.58 10.01 -15.56
C ILE A 16 1.13 10.34 -15.21
N ALA A 17 0.83 11.60 -14.88
CA ALA A 17 -0.54 12.04 -14.63
C ALA A 17 -1.43 11.82 -15.87
N GLY A 18 -0.91 12.07 -17.07
CA GLY A 18 -1.59 11.78 -18.33
C GLY A 18 -2.00 10.31 -18.46
N ILE A 19 -1.07 9.37 -18.22
CA ILE A 19 -1.34 7.92 -18.26
C ILE A 19 -2.40 7.54 -17.22
N LEU A 20 -2.30 8.07 -16.00
CA LEU A 20 -3.27 7.78 -14.92
C LEU A 20 -4.67 8.29 -15.27
N ARG A 21 -4.80 9.50 -15.84
CA ARG A 21 -6.10 10.07 -16.23
C ARG A 21 -6.76 9.29 -17.35
N THR A 22 -5.99 8.83 -18.34
CA THR A 22 -6.52 8.08 -19.49
C THR A 22 -6.61 6.57 -19.25
N ARG A 23 -5.99 6.07 -18.17
CA ARG A 23 -5.76 4.65 -17.90
C ARG A 23 -5.11 3.91 -19.08
N GLN A 24 -4.32 4.61 -19.87
CA GLN A 24 -3.79 4.08 -21.13
C GLN A 24 -2.85 2.89 -20.88
N GLY A 25 -3.24 1.72 -21.38
CA GLY A 25 -2.43 0.51 -21.32
C GLY A 25 -2.35 -0.17 -19.94
N LEU A 26 -2.99 0.39 -18.90
CA LEU A 26 -2.94 -0.14 -17.53
C LEU A 26 -3.81 -1.40 -17.32
N SER A 27 -4.62 -1.77 -18.30
CA SER A 27 -5.36 -3.06 -18.29
C SER A 27 -4.47 -4.27 -18.56
N GLU A 28 -3.31 -4.05 -19.20
CA GLU A 28 -2.35 -5.11 -19.52
C GLU A 28 -1.41 -5.34 -18.32
N GLU A 29 -1.28 -6.59 -17.87
CA GLU A 29 -0.51 -6.95 -16.67
C GLU A 29 0.95 -6.47 -16.72
N VAL A 30 1.61 -6.65 -17.87
CA VAL A 30 3.01 -6.25 -18.08
C VAL A 30 3.17 -4.73 -17.97
N ASN A 31 2.27 -3.98 -18.60
CA ASN A 31 2.30 -2.52 -18.54
C ASN A 31 2.00 -2.02 -17.14
N PHE A 32 1.03 -2.63 -16.45
CA PHE A 32 0.70 -2.33 -15.07
C PHE A 32 1.91 -2.55 -14.15
N HIS A 33 2.62 -3.67 -14.30
CA HIS A 33 3.82 -3.98 -13.52
C HIS A 33 4.92 -2.93 -13.74
N GLU A 34 5.26 -2.66 -15.00
CA GLU A 34 6.29 -1.66 -15.33
C GLU A 34 5.88 -0.26 -14.89
N PHE A 35 4.59 0.06 -14.91
CA PHE A 35 4.09 1.34 -14.42
C PHE A 35 4.22 1.47 -12.90
N CYS A 36 3.89 0.42 -12.13
CA CYS A 36 4.12 0.41 -10.68
C CYS A 36 5.61 0.60 -10.35
N ARG A 37 6.48 -0.08 -11.10
CA ARG A 37 7.93 0.05 -10.99
C ARG A 37 8.41 1.45 -11.35
N LEU A 38 7.88 2.07 -12.40
CA LEU A 38 8.16 3.45 -12.80
C LEU A 38 7.83 4.42 -11.66
N LEU A 39 6.64 4.34 -11.06
CA LEU A 39 6.24 5.22 -9.96
C LEU A 39 7.22 5.12 -8.78
N SER A 40 7.56 3.89 -8.37
CA SER A 40 8.54 3.65 -7.30
C SER A 40 9.92 4.23 -7.64
N ARG A 41 10.35 4.10 -8.90
CA ARG A 41 11.64 4.64 -9.38
C ARG A 41 11.66 6.16 -9.44
N VAL A 42 10.58 6.82 -9.85
CA VAL A 42 10.49 8.29 -9.84
C VAL A 42 10.76 8.81 -8.43
N LYS A 43 10.09 8.23 -7.43
CA LYS A 43 10.31 8.66 -6.04
C LYS A 43 11.72 8.39 -5.51
N SER A 44 12.40 7.35 -5.98
CA SER A 44 13.79 7.08 -5.60
C SER A 44 14.80 8.01 -6.28
N ASN A 45 14.47 8.59 -7.45
CA ASN A 45 15.38 9.45 -8.23
C ASN A 45 15.15 10.96 -8.00
N PHE A 46 13.98 11.34 -7.48
CA PHE A 46 13.61 12.73 -7.22
C PHE A 46 13.19 12.90 -5.77
N GLN A 47 13.73 13.95 -5.13
CA GLN A 47 13.37 14.25 -3.74
C GLN A 47 11.92 14.75 -3.68
N LEU A 48 11.23 14.45 -2.58
CA LEU A 48 9.87 14.94 -2.36
C LEU A 48 9.82 16.48 -2.41
N SER A 49 10.85 17.15 -1.87
CA SER A 49 11.04 18.60 -1.93
C SER A 49 11.16 19.17 -3.36
N GLU A 50 11.55 18.36 -4.35
CA GLU A 50 11.55 18.74 -5.76
C GLU A 50 10.17 18.53 -6.38
N MET A 51 9.50 17.43 -6.02
CA MET A 51 8.17 17.08 -6.53
C MET A 51 7.13 18.12 -6.12
N VAL A 52 7.08 18.51 -4.84
CA VAL A 52 6.10 19.50 -4.33
C VAL A 52 6.21 20.89 -4.96
N LYS A 53 7.34 21.20 -5.61
CA LYS A 53 7.53 22.48 -6.34
C LYS A 53 6.86 22.48 -7.72
N SER A 54 6.42 21.33 -8.21
CA SER A 54 5.65 21.24 -9.44
C SER A 54 4.18 21.53 -9.14
N ASP A 55 3.59 22.42 -9.93
CA ASP A 55 2.16 22.69 -9.99
C ASP A 55 1.29 21.44 -10.28
N VAL A 56 1.89 20.42 -10.91
CA VAL A 56 1.24 19.14 -11.24
C VAL A 56 1.16 18.20 -10.04
N TYR A 57 1.97 18.41 -9.01
CA TYR A 57 2.11 17.47 -7.89
C TYR A 57 0.80 17.16 -7.15
N PRO A 58 -0.04 18.14 -6.76
CA PRO A 58 -1.26 17.84 -6.01
C PRO A 58 -2.22 16.93 -6.78
N ASP A 59 -2.39 17.19 -8.08
CA ASP A 59 -3.25 16.36 -8.94
C ASP A 59 -2.63 14.97 -9.17
N LEU A 60 -1.32 14.91 -9.44
CA LEU A 60 -0.62 13.63 -9.57
C LEU A 60 -0.74 12.79 -8.29
N LEU A 61 -0.57 13.39 -7.12
CA LEU A 61 -0.67 12.68 -5.84
C LEU A 61 -2.05 12.07 -5.67
N SER A 62 -3.10 12.81 -6.01
CA SER A 62 -4.49 12.32 -5.97
C SER A 62 -4.70 11.13 -6.92
N LEU A 63 -4.19 11.23 -8.15
CA LEU A 63 -4.27 10.16 -9.15
C LEU A 63 -3.50 8.92 -8.72
N VAL A 64 -2.29 9.07 -8.19
CA VAL A 64 -1.47 7.95 -7.69
C VAL A 64 -2.14 7.29 -6.48
N ALA A 65 -2.76 8.07 -5.59
CA ALA A 65 -3.51 7.52 -4.45
C ALA A 65 -4.70 6.68 -4.90
N THR A 66 -5.54 7.21 -5.78
CA THR A 66 -6.71 6.46 -6.27
C THR A 66 -6.29 5.22 -7.07
N PHE A 67 -5.28 5.34 -7.93
CA PHE A 67 -4.70 4.19 -8.62
C PHE A 67 -4.17 3.12 -7.65
N THR A 68 -3.47 3.52 -6.58
CA THR A 68 -2.92 2.58 -5.59
C THR A 68 -4.04 1.84 -4.84
N VAL A 69 -5.04 2.57 -4.36
CA VAL A 69 -6.19 2.00 -3.64
C VAL A 69 -6.95 1.03 -4.54
N GLU A 70 -7.23 1.40 -5.79
CA GLU A 70 -7.87 0.51 -6.76
C GLU A 70 -7.03 -0.74 -7.01
N SER A 71 -5.71 -0.59 -7.19
CA SER A 71 -4.78 -1.69 -7.45
C SER A 71 -4.76 -2.71 -6.31
N PHE A 72 -4.74 -2.25 -5.06
CA PHE A 72 -4.80 -3.13 -3.89
C PHE A 72 -6.14 -3.89 -3.79
N ARG A 73 -7.25 -3.28 -4.21
CA ARG A 73 -8.58 -3.91 -4.19
C ARG A 73 -8.79 -4.91 -5.35
N SER A 74 -8.35 -4.56 -6.56
CA SER A 74 -8.66 -5.32 -7.76
C SER A 74 -7.76 -6.54 -7.98
N CYS A 75 -6.50 -6.46 -7.53
CA CYS A 75 -5.51 -7.49 -7.81
C CYS A 75 -4.71 -7.89 -6.56
N PRO A 76 -5.36 -8.38 -5.48
CA PRO A 76 -4.68 -8.71 -4.22
C PRO A 76 -3.53 -9.73 -4.41
N PHE A 77 -3.60 -10.55 -5.46
CA PHE A 77 -2.62 -11.59 -5.79
C PHE A 77 -1.40 -11.09 -6.60
N ALA A 78 -1.41 -9.85 -7.10
CA ALA A 78 -0.29 -9.26 -7.86
C ALA A 78 0.85 -8.75 -6.94
N SER A 79 1.29 -9.58 -6.00
CA SER A 79 2.13 -9.21 -4.86
C SER A 79 3.40 -8.41 -5.23
N ASN A 80 4.07 -8.76 -6.33
CA ASN A 80 5.30 -8.08 -6.76
C ASN A 80 5.06 -6.65 -7.26
N SER A 81 4.01 -6.44 -8.06
CA SER A 81 3.65 -5.12 -8.58
C SER A 81 3.17 -4.20 -7.45
N LEU A 82 2.33 -4.74 -6.56
CA LEU A 82 1.80 -4.02 -5.41
C LEU A 82 2.89 -3.61 -4.41
N TYR A 83 3.96 -4.41 -4.29
CA TYR A 83 5.10 -4.08 -3.45
C TYR A 83 5.83 -2.81 -3.89
N TYR A 84 5.90 -2.51 -5.19
CA TYR A 84 6.47 -1.25 -5.67
C TYR A 84 5.66 -0.03 -5.23
N LEU A 85 4.34 -0.16 -5.21
CA LEU A 85 3.44 0.88 -4.71
C LEU A 85 3.59 1.05 -3.19
N LEU A 86 3.67 -0.05 -2.45
CA LEU A 86 3.93 0.02 -1.01
C LEU A 86 5.25 0.75 -0.71
N GLN A 87 6.34 0.37 -1.41
CA GLN A 87 7.63 1.04 -1.28
C GLN A 87 7.58 2.52 -1.67
N LEU A 88 6.82 2.88 -2.71
CA LEU A 88 6.61 4.26 -3.10
C LEU A 88 6.05 5.07 -1.93
N TRP A 89 4.94 4.62 -1.35
CA TRP A 89 4.28 5.31 -0.25
C TRP A 89 5.15 5.33 1.01
N SER A 90 5.82 4.23 1.35
CA SER A 90 6.78 4.16 2.46
C SER A 90 7.90 5.20 2.32
N ARG A 91 8.46 5.33 1.12
CA ARG A 91 9.46 6.35 0.81
C ARG A 91 8.89 7.77 0.82
N MET A 92 7.62 7.96 0.46
CA MET A 92 6.96 9.27 0.52
C MET A 92 6.83 9.74 1.97
N VAL A 93 6.26 8.92 2.85
CA VAL A 93 6.06 9.30 4.27
C VAL A 93 7.37 9.50 5.02
N THR A 94 8.37 8.65 4.79
CA THR A 94 9.70 8.82 5.41
C THR A 94 10.42 10.07 4.89
N SER A 95 10.10 10.52 3.68
CA SER A 95 10.69 11.75 3.11
C SER A 95 10.10 13.04 3.69
N VAL A 96 8.95 12.97 4.38
CA VAL A 96 8.28 14.16 4.94
C VAL A 96 9.15 14.84 5.99
N ALA A 97 9.88 14.07 6.81
CA ALA A 97 10.80 14.63 7.81
C ALA A 97 11.94 15.48 7.19
N TYR A 98 12.18 15.36 5.89
CA TYR A 98 13.23 16.08 5.17
C TYR A 98 12.69 17.22 4.30
N LEU A 99 11.36 17.45 4.26
CA LEU A 99 10.77 18.62 3.64
C LEU A 99 11.11 19.87 4.47
N LYS A 100 12.21 20.52 4.12
CA LYS A 100 12.61 21.83 4.66
C LYS A 100 12.11 22.92 3.70
N GLY A 101 10.92 23.50 3.95
CA GLY A 101 10.38 24.62 3.17
C GLY A 101 8.84 24.72 3.16
N ASP A 102 8.30 25.73 2.47
CA ASP A 102 6.86 26.08 2.35
C ASP A 102 5.98 25.07 1.56
N GLY A 103 6.53 23.93 1.12
CA GLY A 103 5.80 22.96 0.31
C GLY A 103 5.04 21.95 1.17
N GLU A 104 3.69 21.97 1.12
CA GLU A 104 2.86 20.96 1.78
C GLU A 104 2.94 19.61 1.05
N SER A 105 3.15 18.53 1.81
CA SER A 105 3.23 17.17 1.23
C SER A 105 1.87 16.66 0.77
N HIS A 106 0.78 17.12 1.40
CA HIS A 106 -0.60 16.64 1.26
C HIS A 106 -0.79 15.12 1.46
N LEU A 107 0.21 14.41 1.99
CA LEU A 107 0.16 12.96 2.18
C LEU A 107 -0.86 12.54 3.24
N ASP A 108 -1.15 13.40 4.21
CA ASP A 108 -2.09 13.14 5.30
C ASP A 108 -3.50 12.77 4.82
N ARG A 109 -3.87 13.26 3.64
CA ARG A 109 -5.17 12.99 3.02
C ARG A 109 -5.30 11.57 2.47
N TYR A 110 -4.19 10.98 2.01
CA TYR A 110 -4.22 9.77 1.18
C TYR A 110 -3.57 8.55 1.85
N VAL A 111 -2.50 8.75 2.62
CA VAL A 111 -1.79 7.67 3.33
C VAL A 111 -2.72 6.76 4.15
N PRO A 112 -3.67 7.28 4.95
CA PRO A 112 -4.54 6.39 5.74
C PRO A 112 -5.36 5.44 4.87
N ASP A 113 -5.99 5.92 3.79
CA ASP A 113 -6.81 5.08 2.92
C ASP A 113 -5.96 4.04 2.16
N VAL A 114 -4.79 4.46 1.67
CA VAL A 114 -3.81 3.57 1.04
C VAL A 114 -3.37 2.46 2.02
N THR A 115 -3.05 2.82 3.26
CA THR A 115 -2.53 1.88 4.27
C THR A 115 -3.62 0.91 4.73
N GLN A 116 -4.81 1.41 5.03
CA GLN A 116 -5.96 0.58 5.43
C GLN A 116 -6.36 -0.38 4.31
N THR A 117 -6.42 0.12 3.07
CA THR A 117 -6.74 -0.72 1.90
C THR A 117 -5.68 -1.81 1.67
N TYR A 118 -4.39 -1.49 1.85
CA TYR A 118 -3.31 -2.49 1.76
C TYR A 118 -3.49 -3.62 2.80
N ILE A 119 -3.71 -3.27 4.08
CA ILE A 119 -3.91 -4.23 5.16
C ILE A 119 -5.12 -5.13 4.86
N MET A 120 -6.25 -4.53 4.47
CA MET A 120 -7.46 -5.29 4.12
C MET A 120 -7.22 -6.23 2.93
N SER A 121 -6.52 -5.76 1.90
CA SER A 121 -6.17 -6.58 0.73
C SER A 121 -5.33 -7.80 1.12
N LYS A 122 -4.37 -7.63 2.05
CA LYS A 122 -3.57 -8.75 2.55
C LYS A 122 -4.36 -9.74 3.41
N LEU A 123 -5.22 -9.27 4.29
CA LEU A 123 -6.12 -10.13 5.06
C LEU A 123 -7.04 -10.93 4.13
N GLN A 124 -7.61 -10.29 3.11
CA GLN A 124 -8.47 -10.94 2.13
C GLN A 124 -7.68 -11.96 1.29
N SER A 125 -6.46 -11.63 0.86
CA SER A 125 -5.59 -12.55 0.13
C SER A 125 -5.24 -13.80 0.94
N ALA A 126 -4.92 -13.63 2.23
CA ALA A 126 -4.61 -14.75 3.13
C ALA A 126 -5.84 -15.65 3.32
N ARG A 127 -7.02 -15.07 3.55
CA ARG A 127 -8.29 -15.83 3.65
C ARG A 127 -8.58 -16.60 2.36
N ALA A 128 -8.45 -15.95 1.21
CA ALA A 128 -8.71 -16.59 -0.08
C ALA A 128 -7.72 -17.72 -0.38
N SER A 129 -6.44 -17.56 -0.02
CA SER A 129 -5.42 -18.60 -0.16
C SER A 129 -5.74 -19.83 0.70
N LEU A 130 -6.11 -19.63 1.97
CA LEU A 130 -6.52 -20.71 2.87
C LEU A 130 -7.80 -21.42 2.40
N GLN A 131 -8.76 -20.69 1.81
CA GLN A 131 -9.98 -21.28 1.26
C GLN A 131 -9.70 -22.10 -0.01
N ALA A 132 -8.78 -21.65 -0.87
CA ALA A 132 -8.42 -22.35 -2.09
C ALA A 132 -7.59 -23.61 -1.81
N ASN A 133 -6.60 -23.50 -0.91
CA ASN A 133 -5.70 -24.58 -0.52
C ASN A 133 -5.49 -24.58 1.00
N PRO A 134 -6.30 -25.33 1.78
CA PRO A 134 -6.19 -25.35 3.24
C PRO A 134 -4.87 -25.88 3.80
N SER A 135 -4.07 -26.55 2.96
CA SER A 135 -2.74 -27.07 3.32
C SER A 135 -1.60 -26.11 2.99
N GLU A 136 -1.86 -25.03 2.24
CA GLU A 136 -0.86 -24.03 1.88
C GLU A 136 -0.84 -22.97 2.99
N ASP A 137 0.30 -22.82 3.67
CA ASP A 137 0.46 -21.80 4.69
C ASP A 137 0.74 -20.44 4.01
N PRO A 138 -0.17 -19.45 4.08
CA PRO A 138 0.08 -18.12 3.51
C PRO A 138 1.25 -17.39 4.18
N LEU A 139 1.77 -17.93 5.29
CA LEU A 139 2.91 -17.39 6.04
C LEU A 139 4.25 -18.09 5.73
N GLU A 140 4.28 -19.06 4.81
CA GLU A 140 5.48 -19.88 4.53
C GLU A 140 6.69 -19.05 4.09
N ASN A 141 6.46 -17.97 3.33
CA ASN A 141 7.53 -17.09 2.86
C ASN A 141 7.79 -15.93 3.83
N GLU A 142 8.42 -16.24 4.96
CA GLU A 142 8.72 -15.27 6.03
C GLU A 142 9.57 -14.10 5.53
N GLU A 143 10.58 -14.33 4.69
CA GLU A 143 11.45 -13.26 4.15
C GLU A 143 10.64 -12.21 3.37
N GLN A 144 9.75 -12.66 2.49
CA GLN A 144 8.90 -11.76 1.70
C GLN A 144 7.90 -11.00 2.59
N LEU A 145 7.44 -11.61 3.69
CA LEU A 145 6.54 -10.97 4.64
C LEU A 145 7.26 -9.91 5.46
N VAL A 146 8.48 -10.19 5.92
CA VAL A 146 9.31 -9.22 6.64
C VAL A 146 9.56 -7.98 5.78
N ASP A 147 9.95 -8.15 4.51
CA ASP A 147 10.16 -7.04 3.58
C ASP A 147 8.90 -6.16 3.39
N GLN A 148 7.73 -6.81 3.30
CA GLN A 148 6.46 -6.11 3.19
C GLN A 148 6.09 -5.38 4.48
N LEU A 149 6.28 -6.00 5.64
CA LEU A 149 6.03 -5.39 6.94
C LEU A 149 6.96 -4.20 7.21
N ASP A 150 8.24 -4.32 6.87
CA ASP A 150 9.21 -3.23 6.96
C ASP A 150 8.80 -2.04 6.08
N SER A 151 8.29 -2.31 4.88
CA SER A 151 7.77 -1.28 4.00
C SER A 151 6.46 -0.66 4.51
N ALA A 152 5.59 -1.44 5.15
CA ALA A 152 4.32 -0.97 5.70
C ALA A 152 4.47 -0.19 7.02
N SER A 153 5.49 -0.52 7.83
CA SER A 153 5.70 0.06 9.16
C SER A 153 5.77 1.60 9.18
N PRO A 154 6.50 2.29 8.28
CA PRO A 154 6.47 3.75 8.20
C PRO A 154 5.10 4.34 7.90
N LEU A 155 4.27 3.65 7.12
CA LEU A 155 2.91 4.10 6.78
C LEU A 155 1.99 4.05 8.01
N CYS A 156 2.07 2.95 8.77
CA CYS A 156 1.34 2.81 10.02
C CYS A 156 1.75 3.88 11.05
N ARG A 157 3.05 4.17 11.15
CA ARG A 157 3.58 5.19 12.08
C ARG A 157 3.21 6.62 11.68
N TYR A 158 3.06 6.88 10.38
CA TYR A 158 2.73 8.21 9.87
C TYR A 158 1.39 8.72 10.42
N GLN A 159 0.43 7.82 10.69
CA GLN A 159 -0.84 8.13 11.37
C GLN A 159 -1.14 7.09 12.44
N TYR A 160 -0.28 7.04 13.46
CA TYR A 160 -0.30 6.00 14.48
C TYR A 160 -1.67 5.83 15.14
N ASP A 161 -2.27 6.90 15.65
CA ASP A 161 -3.53 6.82 16.41
C ASP A 161 -4.66 6.21 15.56
N ARG A 162 -4.85 6.76 14.35
CA ARG A 162 -5.86 6.28 13.40
C ARG A 162 -5.60 4.83 12.97
N MET A 163 -4.33 4.46 12.79
CA MET A 163 -3.96 3.11 12.41
C MET A 163 -4.15 2.12 13.56
N ALA A 164 -3.84 2.52 14.79
CA ALA A 164 -4.03 1.71 15.99
C ALA A 164 -5.52 1.41 16.20
N GLU A 165 -6.39 2.43 16.14
CA GLU A 165 -7.84 2.25 16.21
C GLU A 165 -8.35 1.29 15.13
N PHE A 166 -7.87 1.45 13.89
CA PHE A 166 -8.24 0.58 12.79
C PHE A 166 -7.80 -0.88 13.03
N LEU A 167 -6.56 -1.11 13.42
CA LEU A 167 -6.05 -2.46 13.69
C LEU A 167 -6.82 -3.10 14.86
N LEU A 168 -7.06 -2.38 15.95
CA LEU A 168 -7.87 -2.88 17.07
C LEU A 168 -9.27 -3.27 16.61
N SER A 169 -9.91 -2.45 15.77
CA SER A 169 -11.24 -2.77 15.22
C SER A 169 -11.29 -4.07 14.40
N LEU A 170 -10.16 -4.49 13.81
CA LEU A 170 -10.04 -5.74 13.08
C LEU A 170 -9.76 -6.93 14.01
N PHE A 171 -8.91 -6.74 15.02
CA PHE A 171 -8.48 -7.82 15.91
C PHE A 171 -9.43 -8.10 17.08
N ASP A 172 -10.08 -7.09 17.65
CA ASP A 172 -10.96 -7.25 18.82
C ASP A 172 -12.10 -8.27 18.59
N PRO A 173 -12.80 -8.28 17.43
CA PRO A 173 -13.82 -9.30 17.15
C PRO A 173 -13.22 -10.71 17.06
N LEU A 174 -12.03 -10.84 16.46
CA LEU A 174 -11.35 -12.13 16.29
C LEU A 174 -10.90 -12.70 17.64
N VAL A 175 -10.35 -11.86 18.51
CA VAL A 175 -9.95 -12.25 19.87
C VAL A 175 -11.16 -12.72 20.67
N THR A 176 -12.27 -11.98 20.61
CA THR A 176 -13.51 -12.35 21.30
C THR A 176 -14.05 -13.70 20.80
N GLN A 177 -14.02 -13.93 19.48
CA GLN A 177 -14.45 -15.19 18.88
C GLN A 177 -13.56 -16.36 19.33
N LEU A 178 -12.23 -16.20 19.27
CA LEU A 178 -11.27 -17.22 19.71
C LEU A 178 -11.43 -17.56 21.20
N GLN A 179 -11.64 -16.56 22.06
CA GLN A 179 -11.90 -16.76 23.48
C GLN A 179 -13.21 -17.54 23.72
N SER A 180 -14.27 -17.26 22.95
CA SER A 180 -15.53 -17.99 23.05
C SER A 180 -15.38 -19.47 22.66
N LEU A 181 -14.60 -19.76 21.61
CA LEU A 181 -14.31 -21.13 21.17
C LEU A 181 -13.42 -21.88 22.18
N ALA A 182 -12.40 -21.19 22.73
CA ALA A 182 -11.56 -21.76 23.79
C ALA A 182 -12.36 -22.05 25.08
N GLY A 183 -13.33 -21.18 25.42
CA GLY A 183 -14.25 -21.40 26.54
C GLY A 183 -15.23 -22.55 26.34
N GLN A 184 -15.60 -22.85 25.08
CA GLN A 184 -16.42 -24.02 24.70
C GLN A 184 -15.59 -25.30 24.57
N GLY A 185 -14.30 -25.21 24.24
CA GLY A 185 -13.36 -26.32 24.00
C GLY A 185 -12.89 -27.12 25.23
N THR A 186 -13.48 -26.91 26.41
CA THR A 186 -13.37 -27.89 27.51
C THR A 186 -14.31 -29.09 27.33
N ALA A 187 -15.12 -29.11 26.26
CA ALA A 187 -15.88 -30.28 25.83
C ALA A 187 -15.60 -30.60 24.34
N MET A 188 -14.76 -31.64 24.12
CA MET A 188 -14.49 -32.38 22.88
C MET A 188 -13.31 -31.93 21.97
N PRO A 189 -12.35 -32.84 21.69
CA PRO A 189 -11.33 -32.66 20.67
C PRO A 189 -11.81 -33.32 19.37
N ALA A 190 -12.47 -32.58 18.49
CA ALA A 190 -12.55 -32.93 17.07
C ALA A 190 -13.06 -31.72 16.27
N GLN A 191 -12.38 -31.42 15.16
CA GLN A 191 -12.81 -30.53 14.09
C GLN A 191 -12.73 -29.03 14.38
N ILE A 192 -11.52 -28.49 14.31
CA ILE A 192 -11.32 -27.13 13.80
C ILE A 192 -11.46 -27.24 12.27
N GLU A 193 -12.70 -27.25 11.79
CA GLU A 193 -12.98 -26.97 10.38
C GLU A 193 -12.80 -25.47 10.15
N VAL A 194 -12.04 -25.12 9.12
CA VAL A 194 -11.83 -23.75 8.64
C VAL A 194 -13.19 -23.17 8.25
N LEU A 195 -13.68 -22.21 9.03
CA LEU A 195 -15.05 -21.67 8.93
C LEU A 195 -15.24 -20.69 7.76
N GLU A 196 -16.38 -20.86 7.08
CA GLU A 196 -16.94 -20.08 5.97
C GLU A 196 -17.02 -18.56 6.20
#